data_AF-A0A352S4H5-F1
#
_entry.id   AF-A0A352S4H5-F1
#
_cell.length_a   1.000
_cell.length_b   1.000
_cell.length_c   1.000
_cell.angle_alpha   90.00
_cell.angle_beta   90.00
_cell.angle_gamma   90.00
#
_symmetry.space_group_name_H-M   'P 1'
#
loop_
_entity.id
_entity.type
_entity.pdbx_description
1 polymer ?
#
loop_
_entity_poly.entity_id
_entity_poly.type
_entity_poly.pdbx_seq_one_letter_code
_entity_poly.pdbx_strand_id
1 'polypeptide(L)'
;LADDDWQVCADRVLPTGDGGFALAGRADRIVKIEEKRVSLSAIEQQLLASPLVREARALLIETAIGTRVGAAIVLQEAGQSMLDGKGRHALIAALRRALADGVDRLALPRRWAFPQALPCNAQGKTTEAMLRELLRHSIPVARWVEADDTSATAELDIAEDLAIFDGHFPGAPIVPGVAQVDWVMALAPQRLAVPPRQRFARLDVLKFQAVMRPGAAVRMALDWQPASCTLAFRLTSDAGSHASGKIVFHPAVS
;
A
#
# COMPACT_ATOMS: atom_id res chain seq x y z
N LEU A 1 -24.33 5.54 -38.27
CA LEU A 1 -23.52 6.14 -37.18
C LEU A 1 -22.16 5.45 -37.21
N ALA A 2 -21.09 6.24 -37.11
CA ALA A 2 -19.75 6.05 -37.69
C ALA A 2 -19.70 6.50 -39.17
N ASP A 3 -19.51 7.81 -39.35
CA ASP A 3 -18.95 8.42 -40.57
C ASP A 3 -17.53 8.86 -40.23
N ASP A 4 -16.60 8.89 -41.18
CA ASP A 4 -15.15 9.06 -40.97
C ASP A 4 -14.73 10.47 -40.48
N ASP A 5 -15.68 11.39 -40.24
CA ASP A 5 -15.43 12.77 -39.85
C ASP A 5 -15.67 13.09 -38.35
N TRP A 6 -15.95 12.08 -37.52
CA TRP A 6 -16.12 12.30 -36.09
C TRP A 6 -14.78 12.33 -35.33
N GLN A 7 -14.36 13.52 -34.91
CA GLN A 7 -13.23 13.67 -33.99
C GLN A 7 -13.66 13.42 -32.55
N VAL A 8 -13.13 12.36 -31.95
CA VAL A 8 -13.36 12.05 -30.53
C VAL A 8 -12.58 13.03 -29.66
N CYS A 9 -13.30 13.93 -28.98
CA CYS A 9 -12.73 14.83 -27.98
C CYS A 9 -12.87 14.25 -26.57
N ALA A 10 -11.86 14.48 -25.73
CA ALA A 10 -11.85 14.05 -24.35
C ALA A 10 -12.57 15.02 -23.41
N ASP A 11 -13.40 15.93 -23.92
CA ASP A 11 -14.21 16.85 -23.11
C ASP A 11 -15.59 16.25 -22.87
N ARG A 12 -15.99 16.15 -21.62
CA ARG A 12 -17.38 15.84 -21.26
C ARG A 12 -18.21 17.09 -21.41
N VAL A 13 -19.36 16.94 -22.05
CA VAL A 13 -20.34 17.99 -22.22
C VAL A 13 -21.67 17.52 -21.67
N LEU A 14 -22.37 18.40 -20.95
CA LEU A 14 -23.74 18.18 -20.50
C LEU A 14 -24.66 19.06 -21.34
N PRO A 15 -25.70 18.51 -21.98
CA PRO A 15 -26.63 19.33 -22.77
C PRO A 15 -27.36 20.32 -21.84
N THR A 16 -27.49 21.56 -22.28
CA THR A 16 -28.36 22.55 -21.63
C THR A 16 -29.68 22.64 -22.42
N GLY A 17 -30.79 22.87 -21.71
CA GLY A 17 -32.15 22.80 -22.27
C GLY A 17 -32.47 23.82 -23.38
N ASP A 18 -31.55 24.74 -23.63
CA ASP A 18 -31.58 25.81 -24.63
C ASP A 18 -30.77 25.47 -25.90
N GLY A 19 -30.38 24.21 -26.10
CA GLY A 19 -29.60 23.78 -27.26
C GLY A 19 -28.10 24.09 -27.15
N GLY A 20 -27.65 24.56 -25.99
CA GLY A 20 -26.24 24.66 -25.63
C GLY A 20 -25.70 23.40 -24.95
N PHE A 21 -24.47 23.51 -24.46
CA PHE A 21 -23.88 22.52 -23.57
C PHE A 21 -23.01 23.21 -22.51
N ALA A 22 -22.99 22.64 -21.31
CA ALA A 22 -22.04 22.97 -20.28
C ALA A 22 -20.81 22.07 -20.41
N LEU A 23 -19.61 22.67 -20.46
CA LEU A 23 -18.36 21.93 -20.42
C LEU A 23 -18.21 21.29 -19.02
N ALA A 24 -18.40 19.98 -18.92
CA ALA A 24 -18.34 19.20 -17.68
C ALA A 24 -16.91 18.73 -17.35
N GLY A 25 -15.91 19.42 -17.90
CA GLY A 25 -14.50 19.12 -17.78
C GLY A 25 -14.06 17.93 -18.64
N ARG A 26 -12.81 17.52 -18.48
CA ARG A 26 -12.24 16.44 -19.28
C ARG A 26 -12.66 15.05 -18.79
N ALA A 27 -12.96 14.17 -19.73
CA ALA A 27 -13.10 12.73 -19.54
C ALA A 27 -11.79 12.12 -19.02
N ASP A 28 -10.66 12.57 -19.55
CA ASP A 28 -9.35 12.16 -19.09
C ASP A 28 -8.89 12.96 -17.88
N ARG A 29 -8.56 12.23 -16.81
CA ARG A 29 -8.05 12.78 -15.55
C ARG A 29 -6.57 13.17 -15.69
N ILE A 30 -6.29 14.19 -16.50
CA ILE A 30 -4.94 14.74 -16.64
C ILE A 30 -4.57 15.54 -15.40
N VAL A 31 -3.44 15.17 -14.80
CA VAL A 31 -2.83 15.84 -13.67
C VAL A 31 -1.42 16.30 -14.03
N LYS A 32 -0.88 17.26 -13.29
CA LYS A 32 0.53 17.66 -13.41
C LYS A 32 1.34 16.94 -12.34
N ILE A 33 2.40 16.25 -12.76
CA ILE A 33 3.42 15.71 -11.86
C ILE A 33 4.71 16.42 -12.27
N GLU A 34 5.20 17.29 -11.38
CA GLU A 34 6.27 18.23 -11.71
C GLU A 34 5.88 19.04 -12.97
N GLU A 35 6.73 19.09 -14.00
CA GLU A 35 6.44 19.81 -15.26
C GLU A 35 5.70 18.94 -16.30
N LYS A 36 5.40 17.67 -16.01
CA LYS A 36 4.78 16.73 -16.96
C LYS A 36 3.28 16.60 -16.78
N ARG A 37 2.57 16.52 -17.91
CA ARG A 37 1.14 16.20 -17.96
C ARG A 37 0.97 14.67 -17.99
N VAL A 38 0.24 14.14 -17.02
CA VAL A 38 0.03 12.71 -16.82
C VAL A 38 -1.46 12.42 -16.86
N SER A 39 -1.90 11.52 -17.75
CA SER A 39 -3.29 11.06 -17.79
C SER A 39 -3.49 9.87 -16.86
N LEU A 40 -4.16 10.06 -15.73
CA LEU A 40 -4.50 8.95 -14.82
C LEU A 40 -5.43 7.94 -15.50
N SER A 41 -6.34 8.42 -16.34
CA SER A 41 -7.26 7.57 -17.11
C SER A 41 -6.53 6.67 -18.11
N ALA A 42 -5.47 7.15 -18.75
CA ALA A 42 -4.65 6.32 -19.65
C ALA A 42 -3.90 5.22 -18.88
N ILE A 43 -3.36 5.54 -17.69
CA ILE A 43 -2.72 4.55 -16.81
C ILE A 43 -3.74 3.47 -16.41
N GLU A 44 -4.95 3.86 -16.00
CA GLU A 44 -6.03 2.94 -15.65
C GLU A 44 -6.39 2.02 -16.83
N GLN A 45 -6.56 2.57 -18.03
CA GLN A 45 -6.89 1.80 -19.25
C GLN A 45 -5.78 0.81 -19.62
N GLN A 46 -4.52 1.22 -19.56
CA GLN A 46 -3.39 0.35 -19.88
C GLN A 46 -3.22 -0.77 -18.85
N LEU A 47 -3.50 -0.51 -17.57
CA LEU A 47 -3.53 -1.54 -16.54
C LEU A 47 -4.69 -2.52 -16.76
N LEU A 48 -5.88 -2.02 -17.12
CA LEU A 48 -7.05 -2.85 -17.42
C LEU A 48 -6.86 -3.75 -18.65
N ALA A 49 -5.98 -3.36 -19.59
CA ALA A 49 -5.63 -4.21 -20.74
C ALA A 49 -4.77 -5.43 -20.35
N SER A 50 -4.19 -5.46 -19.14
CA SER A 50 -3.44 -6.60 -18.64
C SER A 50 -4.37 -7.74 -18.21
N PRO A 51 -4.08 -9.01 -18.55
CA PRO A 51 -4.88 -10.16 -18.11
C PRO A 51 -4.82 -10.39 -16.58
N LEU A 52 -3.93 -9.68 -15.88
CA LEU A 52 -3.79 -9.76 -14.42
C LEU A 52 -4.83 -8.90 -13.68
N VAL A 53 -5.48 -7.94 -14.35
CA VAL A 53 -6.24 -6.86 -13.72
C VAL A 53 -7.72 -6.95 -14.08
N ARG A 54 -8.58 -6.85 -13.06
CA ARG A 54 -10.04 -6.77 -13.18
C ARG A 54 -10.54 -5.34 -13.11
N GLU A 55 -10.03 -4.58 -12.14
CA GLU A 55 -10.35 -3.16 -11.98
C GLU A 55 -9.07 -2.38 -11.65
N ALA A 56 -8.97 -1.15 -12.16
CA ALA A 56 -7.87 -0.24 -11.85
C ALA A 56 -8.38 1.18 -11.54
N ARG A 57 -7.81 1.78 -10.50
CA ARG A 57 -7.95 3.20 -10.19
C ARG A 57 -6.59 3.82 -9.88
N ALA A 58 -6.30 4.94 -10.52
CA ALA A 58 -5.11 5.74 -10.30
C ALA A 58 -5.48 7.08 -9.65
N LEU A 59 -4.60 7.57 -8.78
CA LEU A 59 -4.70 8.89 -8.16
C LEU A 59 -3.31 9.42 -7.82
N LEU A 60 -3.25 10.72 -7.58
CA LEU A 60 -2.07 11.34 -7.01
C LEU A 60 -1.96 11.03 -5.50
N ILE A 61 -0.74 10.73 -5.09
CA ILE A 61 -0.33 10.52 -3.71
C ILE A 61 0.87 11.41 -3.39
N GLU A 62 0.92 11.89 -2.16
CA GLU A 62 2.09 12.62 -1.66
C GLU A 62 3.10 11.63 -1.09
N THR A 63 4.36 11.75 -1.54
CA THR A 63 5.48 10.91 -1.10
C THR A 63 6.63 11.78 -0.59
N ALA A 64 7.66 11.18 0.03
CA ALA A 64 8.87 11.91 0.44
C ALA A 64 9.58 12.61 -0.72
N ILE A 65 9.45 12.09 -1.93
CA ILE A 65 10.13 12.59 -3.13
C ILE A 65 9.18 13.42 -4.01
N GLY A 66 8.06 13.89 -3.45
CA GLY A 66 7.05 14.72 -4.12
C GLY A 66 5.79 13.96 -4.50
N THR A 67 4.90 14.63 -5.23
CA THR A 67 3.66 14.05 -5.75
C THR A 67 3.95 12.94 -6.76
N ARG A 68 3.33 11.78 -6.59
CA ARG A 68 3.50 10.59 -7.45
C ARG A 68 2.15 9.93 -7.74
N VAL A 69 2.13 8.95 -8.63
CA VAL A 69 0.94 8.13 -8.90
C VAL A 69 0.86 6.95 -7.93
N GLY A 70 -0.32 6.67 -7.40
CA GLY A 70 -0.65 5.42 -6.74
C GLY A 70 -1.76 4.68 -7.51
N ALA A 71 -1.77 3.35 -7.43
CA ALA A 71 -2.68 2.49 -8.17
C ALA A 71 -3.34 1.46 -7.24
N ALA A 72 -4.68 1.47 -7.18
CA ALA A 72 -5.49 0.45 -6.53
C ALA A 72 -6.01 -0.52 -7.60
N ILE A 73 -5.67 -1.80 -7.44
CA ILE A 73 -5.84 -2.84 -8.45
C ILE A 73 -6.61 -4.01 -7.86
N VAL A 74 -7.76 -4.31 -8.45
CA VAL A 74 -8.45 -5.56 -8.18
C VAL A 74 -7.96 -6.58 -9.19
N LEU A 75 -7.45 -7.72 -8.71
CA LEU A 75 -6.84 -8.73 -9.57
C LEU A 75 -7.88 -9.65 -10.21
N GLN A 76 -7.57 -10.14 -11.41
CA GLN A 76 -8.20 -11.33 -11.97
C GLN A 76 -7.56 -12.60 -11.38
N GLU A 77 -8.12 -13.77 -11.69
CA GLU A 77 -7.61 -15.06 -11.23
C GLU A 77 -6.12 -15.26 -11.55
N ALA A 78 -5.69 -14.97 -12.79
CA ALA A 78 -4.28 -15.03 -13.17
C ALA A 78 -3.37 -14.10 -12.34
N GLY A 79 -3.88 -12.91 -11.99
CA GLY A 79 -3.19 -11.96 -11.11
C GLY A 79 -3.09 -12.48 -9.68
N GLN A 80 -4.17 -13.07 -9.17
CA GLN A 80 -4.22 -13.67 -7.84
C GLN A 80 -3.27 -14.87 -7.74
N SER A 81 -3.28 -15.78 -8.71
CA SER A 81 -2.34 -16.92 -8.75
C SER A 81 -0.87 -16.45 -8.81
N MET A 82 -0.59 -15.35 -9.51
CA MET A 82 0.75 -14.77 -9.53
C MET A 82 1.11 -14.18 -8.16
N LEU A 83 0.19 -13.49 -7.50
CA LEU A 83 0.40 -12.95 -6.16
C LEU A 83 0.69 -14.06 -5.15
N ASP A 84 -0.10 -15.14 -5.17
CA ASP A 84 0.02 -16.26 -4.23
C ASP A 84 1.27 -17.11 -4.52
N GLY A 85 1.59 -17.34 -5.79
CA GLY A 85 2.71 -18.19 -6.19
C GLY A 85 4.07 -17.48 -6.26
N LYS A 86 4.13 -16.28 -6.84
CA LYS A 86 5.38 -15.53 -7.09
C LYS A 86 5.55 -14.30 -6.19
N GLY A 87 4.50 -13.92 -5.45
CA GLY A 87 4.55 -12.81 -4.53
C GLY A 87 4.28 -11.44 -5.16
N ARG A 88 4.11 -10.47 -4.27
CA ARG A 88 3.78 -9.07 -4.58
C ARG A 88 4.81 -8.40 -5.50
N HIS A 89 6.10 -8.64 -5.26
CA HIS A 89 7.17 -8.04 -6.05
C HIS A 89 7.08 -8.42 -7.54
N ALA A 90 6.90 -9.71 -7.84
CA ALA A 90 6.78 -10.21 -9.21
C ALA A 90 5.54 -9.63 -9.91
N LEU A 91 4.42 -9.54 -9.20
CA LEU A 91 3.19 -8.93 -9.70
C LEU A 91 3.40 -7.44 -10.04
N ILE A 92 3.97 -6.65 -9.13
CA ILE A 92 4.25 -5.22 -9.37
C ILE A 92 5.20 -5.05 -10.57
N ALA A 93 6.23 -5.90 -10.67
CA ALA A 93 7.15 -5.87 -11.81
C ALA A 93 6.42 -6.13 -13.14
N ALA A 94 5.50 -7.10 -13.18
CA ALA A 94 4.69 -7.39 -14.35
C ALA A 94 3.77 -6.22 -14.74
N LEU A 95 3.10 -5.60 -13.77
CA LEU A 95 2.23 -4.44 -14.00
C LEU A 95 3.00 -3.20 -14.45
N ARG A 96 4.17 -2.93 -13.86
CA ARG A 96 5.07 -1.85 -14.32
C ARG A 96 5.54 -2.07 -15.74
N ARG A 97 5.85 -3.31 -16.13
CA ARG A 97 6.23 -3.65 -17.50
C ARG A 97 5.07 -3.39 -18.48
N ALA A 98 3.85 -3.71 -18.10
CA ALA A 98 2.67 -3.42 -18.92
C ALA A 98 2.46 -1.91 -19.19
N LEU A 99 2.97 -1.05 -18.30
CA LEU A 99 2.91 0.41 -18.44
C LEU A 99 4.11 1.02 -19.18
N ALA A 100 5.23 0.29 -19.31
CA ALA A 100 6.52 0.86 -19.71
C ALA A 100 6.54 1.48 -21.11
N ASP A 101 5.73 0.96 -22.04
CA ASP A 101 5.72 1.39 -23.44
C ASP A 101 4.85 2.64 -23.70
N GLY A 102 4.03 3.05 -22.73
CA GLY A 102 3.04 4.13 -22.91
C GLY A 102 3.00 5.17 -21.79
N VAL A 103 3.72 4.95 -20.69
CA VAL A 103 3.68 5.83 -19.51
C VAL A 103 5.09 6.31 -19.18
N ASP A 104 5.22 7.63 -19.05
CA ASP A 104 6.48 8.25 -18.61
C ASP A 104 6.94 7.65 -17.27
N ARG A 105 8.25 7.49 -17.08
CA ARG A 105 8.82 6.95 -15.83
C ARG A 105 8.36 7.68 -14.56
N LEU A 106 8.08 8.98 -14.64
CA LEU A 106 7.54 9.76 -13.51
C LEU A 106 6.06 9.46 -13.23
N ALA A 107 5.32 8.99 -14.24
CA ALA A 107 3.92 8.63 -14.17
C ALA A 107 3.69 7.15 -13.79
N LEU A 108 4.73 6.32 -13.76
CA LEU A 108 4.62 4.94 -13.28
C LEU A 108 4.17 4.91 -11.80
N PRO A 109 3.15 4.11 -11.45
CA PRO A 109 2.66 4.05 -10.08
C PRO A 109 3.75 3.61 -9.11
N ARG A 110 3.89 4.40 -8.04
CA ARG A 110 4.84 4.17 -6.96
C ARG A 110 4.22 3.35 -5.84
N ARG A 111 2.94 3.55 -5.52
CA ARG A 111 2.21 2.69 -4.57
C ARG A 111 1.18 1.82 -5.25
N TRP A 112 1.11 0.59 -4.75
CA TRP A 112 0.18 -0.42 -5.24
C TRP A 112 -0.68 -0.92 -4.09
N ALA A 113 -1.98 -1.02 -4.31
CA ALA A 113 -2.87 -1.73 -3.39
C ALA A 113 -3.64 -2.80 -4.17
N PHE A 114 -3.77 -3.98 -3.55
CA PHE A 114 -4.43 -5.14 -4.17
C PHE A 114 -5.63 -5.58 -3.34
N PRO A 115 -6.70 -4.77 -3.24
CA PRO A 115 -7.89 -5.17 -2.49
C PRO A 115 -8.68 -6.26 -3.24
N GLN A 116 -9.48 -7.02 -2.49
CA GLN A 116 -10.44 -7.96 -3.08
C GLN A 116 -11.53 -7.26 -3.90
N ALA A 117 -11.91 -6.03 -3.51
CA ALA A 117 -12.82 -5.15 -4.23
C ALA A 117 -12.48 -3.68 -3.93
N LEU A 118 -12.77 -2.77 -4.85
CA LEU A 118 -12.60 -1.34 -4.59
C LEU A 118 -13.60 -0.87 -3.51
N PRO A 119 -13.16 -0.03 -2.56
CA PRO A 119 -14.06 0.48 -1.53
C PRO A 119 -15.13 1.39 -2.16
N CYS A 120 -16.38 1.24 -1.73
CA CYS A 120 -17.48 2.09 -2.14
C CYS A 120 -18.25 2.67 -0.93
N ASN A 121 -18.82 3.86 -1.08
CA ASN A 121 -19.71 4.43 -0.08
C ASN A 121 -21.11 3.76 -0.16
N ALA A 122 -22.05 4.17 0.70
CA ALA A 122 -23.42 3.68 0.70
C ALA A 122 -24.19 3.87 -0.64
N GLN A 123 -23.67 4.72 -1.53
CA GLN A 123 -24.20 4.96 -2.88
C GLN A 123 -23.45 4.17 -3.96
N GLY A 124 -22.54 3.26 -3.59
CA GLY A 124 -21.74 2.48 -4.52
C GLY A 124 -20.57 3.24 -5.16
N LYS A 125 -20.30 4.48 -4.75
CA LYS A 125 -19.24 5.32 -5.33
C LYS A 125 -17.90 5.12 -4.61
N THR A 126 -16.87 4.78 -5.37
CA THR A 126 -15.48 4.84 -4.91
C THR A 126 -14.98 6.28 -4.94
N THR A 127 -14.57 6.79 -3.77
CA THR A 127 -14.05 8.17 -3.64
C THR A 127 -12.53 8.20 -3.58
N GLU A 128 -11.92 9.33 -3.94
CA GLU A 128 -10.46 9.50 -3.87
C GLU A 128 -9.94 9.36 -2.43
N ALA A 129 -10.71 9.80 -1.42
CA ALA A 129 -10.35 9.63 -0.02
C ALA A 129 -10.22 8.15 0.38
N MET A 130 -11.16 7.31 -0.07
CA MET A 130 -11.13 5.86 0.19
C MET A 130 -9.96 5.18 -0.53
N LEU A 131 -9.68 5.58 -1.77
CA LEU A 131 -8.53 5.09 -2.52
C LEU A 131 -7.20 5.52 -1.89
N ARG A 132 -7.12 6.77 -1.40
CA ARG A 132 -5.94 7.27 -0.69
C ARG A 132 -5.69 6.45 0.57
N GLU A 133 -6.73 6.17 1.34
CA GLU A 133 -6.63 5.34 2.54
C GLU A 133 -6.13 3.93 2.23
N LEU A 134 -6.69 3.31 1.19
CA LEU A 134 -6.23 2.01 0.70
C LEU A 134 -4.74 2.01 0.31
N LEU A 135 -4.21 3.14 -0.18
CA LEU A 135 -2.81 3.34 -0.56
C LEU A 135 -1.90 3.83 0.58
N ARG A 136 -2.43 4.07 1.79
CA ARG A 136 -1.63 4.41 2.98
C ARG A 136 -0.97 3.17 3.61
N HIS A 137 -0.82 2.07 2.87
CA HIS A 137 -0.25 0.83 3.39
C HIS A 137 1.14 1.07 3.99
N SER A 138 1.19 1.14 5.32
CA SER A 138 2.39 1.45 6.10
C SER A 138 2.95 0.23 6.82
N ILE A 139 2.19 -0.86 6.90
CA ILE A 139 2.55 -2.12 7.55
C ILE A 139 3.02 -3.11 6.48
N PRO A 140 4.19 -3.76 6.62
CA PRO A 140 4.67 -4.73 5.65
C PRO A 140 3.80 -5.99 5.64
N VAL A 141 3.82 -6.69 4.50
CA VAL A 141 3.22 -8.02 4.39
C VAL A 141 4.05 -8.99 5.23
N ALA A 142 3.38 -9.73 6.11
CA ALA A 142 3.99 -10.74 6.97
C ALA A 142 3.71 -12.15 6.45
N ARG A 143 4.77 -12.87 6.05
CA ARG A 143 4.72 -14.31 5.80
C ARG A 143 5.08 -15.04 7.08
N TRP A 144 4.08 -15.61 7.75
CA TRP A 144 4.28 -16.40 8.96
C TRP A 144 5.01 -17.71 8.62
N VAL A 145 6.10 -17.99 9.33
CA VAL A 145 6.96 -19.17 9.14
C VAL A 145 6.59 -20.24 10.17
N GLU A 146 6.47 -19.84 11.44
CA GLU A 146 6.19 -20.72 12.56
C GLU A 146 5.30 -19.96 13.56
N ALA A 147 4.38 -20.67 14.22
CA ALA A 147 3.57 -20.13 15.30
C ALA A 147 3.06 -21.23 16.23
N ASP A 148 3.02 -20.94 17.52
CA ASP A 148 2.31 -21.67 18.57
C ASP A 148 1.46 -20.68 19.40
N ASP A 149 0.93 -21.12 20.53
CA ASP A 149 0.04 -20.32 21.40
C ASP A 149 0.71 -19.07 22.00
N THR A 150 2.04 -19.08 22.12
CA THR A 150 2.84 -18.06 22.79
C THR A 150 3.98 -17.51 21.95
N SER A 151 4.39 -18.18 20.88
CA SER A 151 5.49 -17.73 20.02
C SER A 151 5.07 -17.66 18.56
N ALA A 152 5.60 -16.69 17.82
CA ALA A 152 5.37 -16.60 16.39
C ALA A 152 6.54 -15.94 15.68
N THR A 153 6.87 -16.45 14.49
CA THR A 153 7.92 -15.91 13.62
C THR A 153 7.36 -15.61 12.23
N ALA A 154 7.65 -14.42 11.71
CA ALA A 154 7.30 -14.01 10.37
C ALA A 154 8.49 -13.41 9.61
N GLU A 155 8.43 -13.50 8.29
CA GLU A 155 9.26 -12.73 7.38
C GLU A 155 8.45 -11.56 6.84
N LEU A 156 8.98 -10.35 7.02
CA LEU A 156 8.40 -9.09 6.60
C LEU A 156 9.09 -8.64 5.31
N ASP A 157 8.28 -8.41 4.27
CA ASP A 157 8.73 -7.77 3.04
C ASP A 157 8.67 -6.24 3.19
N ILE A 158 9.82 -5.60 3.35
CA ILE A 158 9.93 -4.14 3.48
C ILE A 158 9.88 -3.52 2.08
N ALA A 159 8.72 -3.63 1.44
CA ALA A 159 8.53 -3.18 0.08
C ALA A 159 8.83 -1.68 -0.07
N GLU A 160 9.47 -1.29 -1.17
CA GLU A 160 9.87 0.11 -1.42
C GLU A 160 8.69 1.07 -1.53
N ASP A 161 7.48 0.54 -1.71
CA ASP A 161 6.25 1.29 -1.87
C ASP A 161 5.44 1.46 -0.57
N LEU A 162 5.98 1.08 0.59
CA LEU A 162 5.34 1.36 1.87
C LEU A 162 5.23 2.87 2.12
N ALA A 163 4.03 3.31 2.51
CA ALA A 163 3.74 4.72 2.83
C ALA A 163 4.57 5.24 4.02
N ILE A 164 5.20 4.34 4.79
CA ILE A 164 6.05 4.75 5.90
C ILE A 164 7.28 5.57 5.44
N PHE A 165 7.70 5.39 4.18
CA PHE A 165 8.82 6.13 3.61
C PHE A 165 8.44 7.53 3.15
N ASP A 166 7.19 7.96 3.29
CA ASP A 166 6.76 9.30 2.92
C ASP A 166 7.16 10.33 3.99
N GLY A 167 7.77 11.44 3.58
CA GLY A 167 8.17 12.54 4.47
C GLY A 167 9.27 12.22 5.49
N HIS A 168 9.76 10.97 5.57
CA HIS A 168 10.78 10.54 6.52
C HIS A 168 12.15 10.44 5.83
N PHE A 169 13.10 11.28 6.26
CA PHE A 169 14.50 11.32 5.82
C PHE A 169 14.70 11.55 4.31
N PRO A 170 14.57 12.80 3.82
CA PRO A 170 14.83 13.15 2.42
C PRO A 170 16.21 12.65 1.96
N GLY A 171 16.24 11.84 0.90
CA GLY A 171 17.47 11.29 0.29
C GLY A 171 17.98 9.97 0.90
N ALA A 172 17.45 9.52 2.04
CA ALA A 172 17.83 8.25 2.66
C ALA A 172 16.60 7.58 3.31
N PRO A 173 15.71 6.96 2.53
CA PRO A 173 14.50 6.35 3.06
C PRO A 173 14.84 5.21 4.03
N ILE A 174 14.33 5.31 5.24
CA ILE A 174 14.50 4.32 6.32
C ILE A 174 13.19 4.14 7.07
N VAL A 175 13.00 2.96 7.67
CA VAL A 175 11.82 2.70 8.50
C VAL A 175 12.00 3.40 9.85
N PRO A 176 11.13 4.37 10.22
CA PRO A 176 11.19 5.03 11.51
C PRO A 176 11.04 4.04 12.66
N GLY A 177 11.75 4.24 13.77
CA GLY A 177 11.69 3.33 14.92
C GLY A 177 10.26 3.13 15.45
N VAL A 178 9.45 4.20 15.48
CA VAL A 178 8.04 4.13 15.89
C VAL A 178 7.20 3.20 15.01
N ALA A 179 7.50 3.13 13.71
CA ALA A 179 6.81 2.26 12.76
C ALA A 179 7.11 0.78 13.03
N GLN A 180 8.35 0.48 13.41
CA GLN A 180 8.76 -0.89 13.72
C GLN A 180 7.93 -1.46 14.88
N VAL A 181 7.67 -0.65 15.92
CA VAL A 181 6.81 -1.05 17.05
C VAL A 181 5.34 -1.12 16.64
N ASP A 182 4.89 -0.17 15.80
CA ASP A 182 3.54 -0.15 15.24
C ASP A 182 3.21 -1.45 14.50
N TRP A 183 4.14 -1.93 13.68
CA TRP A 183 4.01 -3.18 12.93
C TRP A 183 3.89 -4.39 13.85
N VAL A 184 4.72 -4.46 14.89
CA VAL A 184 4.63 -5.55 15.89
C VAL A 184 3.24 -5.56 16.53
N MET A 185 2.74 -4.41 16.98
CA MET A 185 1.41 -4.32 17.61
C MET A 185 0.26 -4.64 16.64
N ALA A 186 0.42 -4.30 15.35
CA ALA A 186 -0.61 -4.56 14.35
C ALA A 186 -0.61 -6.03 13.86
N LEU A 187 0.57 -6.66 13.79
CA LEU A 187 0.73 -8.00 13.24
C LEU A 187 0.60 -9.10 14.30
N ALA A 188 1.04 -8.88 15.54
CA ALA A 188 1.00 -9.91 16.58
C ALA A 188 -0.39 -10.55 16.81
N PRO A 189 -1.51 -9.78 16.84
CA PRO A 189 -2.85 -10.35 17.02
C PRO A 189 -3.32 -11.29 15.91
N GLN A 190 -2.61 -11.35 14.75
CA GLN A 190 -2.94 -12.29 13.68
C GLN A 190 -2.60 -13.74 14.05
N ARG A 191 -1.69 -13.96 15.00
CA ARG A 191 -1.21 -15.29 15.40
C ARG A 191 -1.23 -15.55 16.89
N LEU A 192 -1.10 -14.51 17.71
CA LEU A 192 -1.02 -14.65 19.16
C LEU A 192 -2.23 -13.99 19.82
N ALA A 193 -2.68 -14.56 20.95
CA ALA A 193 -3.77 -14.03 21.76
C ALA A 193 -3.36 -12.80 22.60
N VAL A 194 -2.66 -11.85 21.97
CA VAL A 194 -2.19 -10.61 22.58
C VAL A 194 -3.36 -9.62 22.70
N PRO A 195 -3.47 -8.84 23.79
CA PRO A 195 -4.49 -7.81 23.93
C PRO A 195 -4.47 -6.80 22.79
N PRO A 196 -5.62 -6.19 22.48
CA PRO A 196 -5.69 -5.18 21.43
C PRO A 196 -4.92 -3.91 21.84
N ARG A 197 -4.51 -3.12 20.84
CA ARG A 197 -3.65 -1.93 21.01
C ARG A 197 -4.16 -0.93 22.05
N GLN A 198 -5.46 -0.81 22.25
CA GLN A 198 -6.07 0.09 23.23
C GLN A 198 -5.65 -0.25 24.68
N ARG A 199 -5.21 -1.48 24.93
CA ARG A 199 -4.67 -1.91 26.23
C ARG A 199 -3.16 -1.71 26.35
N PHE A 200 -2.51 -1.06 25.39
CA PHE A 200 -1.10 -0.69 25.50
C PHE A 200 -0.86 0.10 26.80
N ALA A 201 0.09 -0.36 27.62
CA ALA A 201 0.49 0.33 28.84
C ALA A 201 1.83 1.05 28.65
N ARG A 202 2.86 0.33 28.21
CA ARG A 202 4.22 0.89 28.04
C ARG A 202 5.12 0.01 27.16
N LEU A 203 6.28 0.56 26.80
CA LEU A 203 7.40 -0.15 26.18
C LEU A 203 8.55 -0.28 27.17
N ASP A 204 9.03 -1.51 27.37
CA ASP A 204 10.20 -1.81 28.21
C ASP A 204 11.37 -2.27 27.33
N VAL A 205 12.60 -1.84 27.68
CA VAL A 205 13.86 -2.29 27.04
C VAL A 205 13.90 -2.10 25.51
N LEU A 206 13.26 -1.04 25.01
CA LEU A 206 13.25 -0.73 23.58
C LEU A 206 14.63 -0.28 23.10
N LYS A 207 15.15 -0.96 22.08
CA LYS A 207 16.42 -0.63 21.43
C LYS A 207 16.23 -0.57 19.92
N PHE A 208 16.77 0.48 19.29
CA PHE A 208 16.94 0.59 17.85
C PHE A 208 18.44 0.55 17.55
N GLN A 209 18.87 -0.36 16.67
CA GLN A 209 20.29 -0.65 16.46
C GLN A 209 20.66 -0.45 15.00
N ALA A 210 20.24 -1.35 14.11
CA ALA A 210 20.49 -1.24 12.67
C ALA A 210 19.32 -0.57 11.94
N VAL A 211 19.65 0.20 10.90
CA VAL A 211 18.68 0.82 10.00
C VAL A 211 18.00 -0.23 9.13
N MET A 212 16.68 -0.13 8.99
CA MET A 212 15.90 -0.94 8.06
C MET A 212 15.58 -0.10 6.82
N ARG A 213 15.93 -0.63 5.64
CA ARG A 213 15.83 0.06 4.34
C ARG A 213 14.74 -0.59 3.47
N PRO A 214 14.20 0.16 2.48
CA PRO A 214 13.42 -0.41 1.39
C PRO A 214 14.12 -1.63 0.76
N GLY A 215 13.33 -2.66 0.45
CA GLY A 215 13.79 -3.92 -0.14
C GLY A 215 14.39 -4.94 0.85
N ALA A 216 14.51 -4.59 2.14
CA ALA A 216 15.04 -5.53 3.13
C ALA A 216 14.04 -6.67 3.41
N ALA A 217 14.56 -7.89 3.56
CA ALA A 217 13.83 -9.01 4.15
C ALA A 217 14.11 -9.04 5.66
N VAL A 218 13.08 -8.85 6.49
CA VAL A 218 13.23 -8.74 7.94
C VAL A 218 12.49 -9.87 8.63
N ARG A 219 13.19 -10.62 9.48
CA ARG A 219 12.58 -11.59 10.37
C ARG A 219 12.05 -10.90 11.63
N MET A 220 10.77 -11.10 11.92
CA MET A 220 10.11 -10.70 13.15
C MET A 220 9.87 -11.94 14.02
N ALA A 221 10.43 -11.94 15.22
CA ALA A 221 10.18 -12.97 16.23
C ALA A 221 9.40 -12.37 17.40
N LEU A 222 8.36 -13.08 17.83
CA LEU A 222 7.42 -12.67 18.87
C LEU A 222 7.33 -13.75 19.96
N ASP A 223 7.29 -13.31 21.21
CA ASP A 223 7.13 -14.15 22.41
C ASP A 223 6.14 -13.47 23.35
N TRP A 224 4.98 -14.10 23.53
CA TRP A 224 3.87 -13.66 24.35
C TRP A 224 3.90 -14.35 25.71
N GLN A 225 3.86 -13.54 26.77
CA GLN A 225 3.80 -13.98 28.16
C GLN A 225 2.44 -13.58 28.76
N PRO A 226 1.45 -14.48 28.78
CA PRO A 226 0.11 -14.18 29.26
C PRO A 226 0.08 -13.72 30.72
N ALA A 227 0.87 -14.37 31.59
CA ALA A 227 0.89 -14.10 33.03
C ALA A 227 1.31 -12.67 33.37
N SER A 228 2.21 -12.08 32.58
CA SER A 228 2.72 -10.71 32.75
C SER A 228 2.12 -9.73 31.75
N CYS A 229 1.17 -10.16 30.91
CA CYS A 229 0.61 -9.40 29.80
C CYS A 229 1.70 -8.70 28.95
N THR A 230 2.77 -9.43 28.63
CA THR A 230 3.96 -8.86 27.98
C THR A 230 4.27 -9.58 26.67
N LEU A 231 4.44 -8.81 25.58
CA LEU A 231 4.90 -9.28 24.28
C LEU A 231 6.35 -8.84 24.06
N ALA A 232 7.29 -9.77 24.11
CA ALA A 232 8.66 -9.55 23.66
C ALA A 232 8.74 -9.65 22.13
N PHE A 233 9.54 -8.79 21.51
CA PHE A 233 9.75 -8.81 20.07
C PHE A 233 11.21 -8.58 19.70
N ARG A 234 11.60 -9.10 18.54
CA ARG A 234 12.89 -8.84 17.88
C ARG A 234 12.71 -8.78 16.36
N LEU A 235 13.32 -7.77 15.74
CA LEU A 235 13.42 -7.58 14.30
C LEU A 235 14.87 -7.71 13.86
N THR A 236 15.16 -8.63 12.94
CA THR A 236 16.53 -8.95 12.47
C THR A 236 16.57 -9.15 10.96
N SER A 237 17.70 -8.86 10.33
CA SER A 237 18.04 -9.28 8.97
C SER A 237 19.51 -9.67 8.89
N ASP A 238 20.02 -9.92 7.68
CA ASP A 238 21.45 -10.14 7.42
C ASP A 238 22.31 -8.93 7.83
N ALA A 239 21.72 -7.73 7.89
CA ALA A 239 22.38 -6.53 8.41
C ALA A 239 22.45 -6.47 9.95
N GLY A 240 21.90 -7.47 10.65
CA GLY A 240 21.89 -7.59 12.10
C GLY A 240 20.55 -7.26 12.75
N SER A 241 20.59 -6.92 14.03
CA SER A 241 19.41 -6.56 14.82
C SER A 241 18.95 -5.14 14.51
N HIS A 242 17.68 -4.96 14.12
CA HIS A 242 17.09 -3.66 13.84
C HIS A 242 16.43 -3.06 15.07
N ALA A 243 15.52 -3.81 15.69
CA ALA A 243 14.85 -3.41 16.91
C ALA A 243 14.51 -4.60 17.80
N SER A 244 14.44 -4.33 19.10
CA SER A 244 13.96 -5.30 20.09
C SER A 244 13.35 -4.57 21.27
N GLY A 245 12.39 -5.19 21.93
CA GLY A 245 11.79 -4.63 23.13
C GLY A 245 10.69 -5.51 23.69
N LYS A 246 10.01 -5.01 24.70
CA LYS A 246 8.83 -5.62 25.31
C LYS A 246 7.67 -4.62 25.29
N ILE A 247 6.52 -5.04 24.77
CA ILE A 247 5.27 -4.29 24.83
C ILE A 247 4.46 -4.85 25.99
N VAL A 248 4.11 -3.99 26.93
CA VAL A 248 3.32 -4.38 28.11
C VAL A 248 1.90 -3.86 27.94
N PHE A 249 0.92 -4.71 28.24
CA PHE A 249 -0.48 -4.39 28.17
C PHE A 249 -1.09 -4.32 29.58
N HIS A 250 -2.08 -3.46 29.77
CA HIS A 250 -2.96 -3.52 30.93
C HIS A 250 -3.67 -4.88 30.95
N PRO A 251 -3.88 -5.51 32.12
CA PRO A 251 -4.70 -6.71 32.25
C PRO A 251 -6.16 -6.44 31.84
N ALA A 252 -6.95 -7.49 31.65
CA ALA A 252 -8.36 -7.30 31.35
C ALA A 252 -9.01 -6.63 32.56
N VAL A 253 -9.80 -5.58 32.32
CA VAL A 253 -10.63 -5.03 33.39
C VAL A 253 -11.75 -6.03 33.60
N SER A 254 -11.76 -6.65 34.78
CA SER A 254 -12.83 -7.54 35.25
C SER A 254 -14.14 -6.78 35.40
#